data_AF-A0A2E6G1Q1-F1
#
_entry.id   AF-A0A2E6G1Q1-F1
#
_cell.length_a   1.000
_cell.length_b   1.000
_cell.length_c   1.000
_cell.angle_alpha   90.00
_cell.angle_beta   90.00
_cell.angle_gamma   90.00
#
_symmetry.space_group_name_H-M   'P 1'
#
loop_
_entity.id
_entity.type
_entity.pdbx_description
1 polymer ?
#
loop_
_entity_poly.entity_id
_entity_poly.type
_entity_poly.pdbx_seq_one_letter_code
_entity_poly.pdbx_strand_id
1 'polypeptide(L)'
;MTVAVLWFRKSLRLHDNEALTWACSSDEVGSILPIFIFEEEELRGEEGALGFNRLSFISQSLRDLDNRLNDNFGLRLKIFSGNYLEVLGNIREDLEGEKICLAYEYCSEPRLRNSEVTLREWSEVSDDFRTETFPARHTLLDIEEVVGTNEFKRPKSMKDMETIFRRHLDVNTLGFYDVGDPLPVPNSSKSMNTVSLSGSVMDISDLESSVMRIYPAREDGIQYFIGGETEALKRLKNKVTDRVQFVNDFRKPKTVSTNSKDDPREPSTTGLSPYLSSGCLSPRMLWSECEKSYLTGSHTKPPESLHGQMMFREMFYLLSRSVENWDSDVGNESCIEVEWDEFDREKISAWETGNTGYPYIDAMMRQLDKTGWMHHLGRH
;
A
#
# COMPACT_ATOMS: atom_id res chain seq x y z
N MET A 1 -3.03 31.18 -9.63
CA MET A 1 -3.59 29.90 -9.14
C MET A 1 -2.43 28.96 -8.89
N THR A 2 -2.60 27.93 -8.07
CA THR A 2 -1.51 27.06 -7.63
C THR A 2 -1.40 25.82 -8.53
N VAL A 3 -0.16 25.38 -8.79
CA VAL A 3 0.15 24.08 -9.37
C VAL A 3 0.16 23.05 -8.25
N ALA A 4 -0.79 22.11 -8.26
CA ALA A 4 -0.79 20.98 -7.35
C ALA A 4 0.13 19.88 -7.89
N VAL A 5 1.31 19.73 -7.29
CA VAL A 5 2.18 18.58 -7.53
C VAL A 5 1.63 17.43 -6.68
N LEU A 6 0.86 16.54 -7.31
CA LEU A 6 0.19 15.43 -6.64
C LEU A 6 1.12 14.22 -6.60
N TRP A 7 1.73 13.97 -5.45
CA TRP A 7 2.72 12.92 -5.28
C TRP A 7 2.08 11.62 -4.78
N PHE A 8 1.99 10.64 -5.68
CA PHE A 8 1.61 9.28 -5.35
C PHE A 8 2.81 8.55 -4.72
N ARG A 9 2.64 8.09 -3.48
CA ARG A 9 3.66 7.35 -2.72
C ARG A 9 3.22 5.91 -2.46
N LYS A 10 2.02 5.76 -1.90
CA LYS A 10 1.39 4.48 -1.62
C LYS A 10 0.03 4.29 -2.24
N SER A 11 -0.87 5.27 -2.17
CA SER A 11 -2.24 5.10 -2.64
C SER A 11 -2.33 5.14 -4.17
N LEU A 12 -1.91 4.06 -4.83
CA LEU A 12 -1.92 3.88 -6.28
C LEU A 12 -3.35 3.62 -6.81
N ARG A 13 -4.26 4.54 -6.51
CA ARG A 13 -5.69 4.47 -6.84
C ARG A 13 -6.30 5.88 -6.97
N LEU A 14 -7.40 5.96 -7.69
CA LEU A 14 -8.27 7.12 -7.78
C LEU A 14 -9.37 7.11 -6.71
N HIS A 15 -9.98 5.94 -6.44
CA HIS A 15 -11.01 5.86 -5.40
C HIS A 15 -10.40 6.11 -4.03
N ASP A 16 -11.16 6.72 -3.15
CA ASP A 16 -10.79 6.92 -1.75
C ASP A 16 -9.41 7.58 -1.57
N ASN A 17 -9.16 8.63 -2.36
CA ASN A 17 -7.90 9.36 -2.39
C ASN A 17 -8.18 10.84 -2.13
N GLU A 18 -7.81 11.31 -0.94
CA GLU A 18 -8.10 12.67 -0.49
C GLU A 18 -7.26 13.71 -1.20
N ALA A 19 -5.98 13.42 -1.40
CA ALA A 19 -5.06 14.32 -2.10
C ALA A 19 -5.51 14.58 -3.54
N LEU A 20 -5.93 13.53 -4.25
CA LEU A 20 -6.51 13.66 -5.59
C LEU A 20 -7.84 14.41 -5.56
N THR A 21 -8.73 14.10 -4.62
CA THR A 21 -10.03 14.76 -4.50
C THR A 21 -9.88 16.26 -4.26
N TRP A 22 -8.97 16.64 -3.38
CA TRP A 22 -8.60 18.03 -3.12
C TRP A 22 -8.02 18.70 -4.35
N ALA A 23 -7.04 18.06 -5.02
CA ALA A 23 -6.39 18.63 -6.20
C ALA A 23 -7.39 18.92 -7.34
N CYS A 24 -8.38 18.04 -7.51
CA CYS A 24 -9.43 18.20 -8.51
C CYS A 24 -10.48 19.26 -8.15
N SER A 25 -10.79 19.44 -6.86
CA SER A 25 -11.96 20.21 -6.41
C SER A 25 -11.63 21.58 -5.82
N SER A 26 -10.42 21.78 -5.32
CA SER A 26 -10.00 23.03 -4.67
C SER A 26 -9.97 24.20 -5.66
N ASP A 27 -10.54 25.34 -5.26
CA ASP A 27 -10.51 26.58 -6.07
C ASP A 27 -9.13 27.23 -6.11
N GLU A 28 -8.24 26.86 -5.18
CA GLU A 28 -6.86 27.35 -5.15
C GLU A 28 -6.01 26.71 -6.25
N VAL A 29 -6.38 25.51 -6.69
CA VAL A 29 -5.64 24.71 -7.68
C VAL A 29 -6.06 25.10 -9.09
N GLY A 30 -5.08 25.58 -9.87
CA GLY A 30 -5.26 25.93 -11.28
C GLY A 30 -4.84 24.81 -12.24
N SER A 31 -3.82 24.05 -11.88
CA SER A 31 -3.35 22.90 -12.67
C SER A 31 -2.77 21.80 -11.78
N ILE A 32 -2.73 20.57 -12.29
CA ILE A 32 -2.27 19.38 -11.57
C ILE A 32 -1.08 18.76 -12.29
N LEU A 33 -0.06 18.38 -11.53
CA LEU A 33 1.09 17.59 -12.00
C LEU A 33 1.16 16.29 -11.16
N PRO A 34 0.63 15.17 -11.65
CA PRO A 34 0.73 13.87 -10.97
C PRO A 34 2.14 13.30 -11.10
N ILE A 35 2.76 12.95 -9.98
CA ILE A 35 4.10 12.36 -9.95
C ILE A 35 4.17 11.08 -9.13
N PHE A 36 5.11 10.20 -9.48
CA PHE A 36 5.58 9.08 -8.68
C PHE A 36 7.12 9.10 -8.70
N ILE A 37 7.76 8.82 -7.58
CA ILE A 37 9.22 8.84 -7.45
C ILE A 37 9.66 7.48 -6.90
N PHE A 38 10.50 6.77 -7.65
CA PHE A 38 11.26 5.61 -7.16
C PHE A 38 12.53 6.10 -6.48
N GLU A 39 12.85 5.54 -5.31
CA GLU A 39 14.18 5.72 -4.74
C GLU A 39 15.19 4.92 -5.57
N GLU A 40 16.41 5.43 -5.69
CA GLU A 40 17.40 4.84 -6.58
C GLU A 40 17.71 3.38 -6.25
N GLU A 41 17.72 3.04 -4.96
CA GLU A 41 17.95 1.68 -4.44
C GLU A 41 16.88 0.67 -4.89
N GLU A 42 15.63 1.12 -5.10
CA GLU A 42 14.52 0.24 -5.47
C GLU A 42 14.69 -0.36 -6.87
N LEU A 43 15.45 0.31 -7.75
CA LEU A 43 15.67 -0.05 -9.15
C LEU A 43 17.09 -0.57 -9.44
N ARG A 44 17.93 -0.82 -8.43
CA ARG A 44 19.34 -1.24 -8.62
C ARG A 44 19.56 -2.76 -8.74
N GLY A 45 18.59 -3.60 -8.37
CA GLY A 45 18.72 -5.07 -8.45
C GLY A 45 19.68 -5.70 -7.42
N GLU A 46 20.14 -4.92 -6.45
CA GLU A 46 21.09 -5.32 -5.40
C GLU A 46 20.38 -5.46 -4.03
N GLU A 47 21.17 -5.59 -2.96
CA GLU A 47 20.66 -5.61 -1.59
C GLU A 47 19.86 -4.33 -1.30
N GLY A 48 18.58 -4.47 -0.95
CA GLY A 48 17.63 -3.36 -0.80
C GLY A 48 16.68 -3.15 -1.98
N ALA A 49 16.93 -3.76 -3.14
CA ALA A 49 16.07 -3.64 -4.32
C ALA A 49 14.76 -4.42 -4.22
N LEU A 50 13.77 -4.02 -5.01
CA LEU A 50 12.48 -4.71 -5.08
C LEU A 50 12.58 -5.94 -5.97
N GLY A 51 12.33 -7.12 -5.41
CA GLY A 51 12.26 -8.37 -6.18
C GLY A 51 11.27 -8.31 -7.35
N PHE A 52 11.57 -9.04 -8.42
CA PHE A 52 10.86 -9.00 -9.71
C PHE A 52 9.33 -8.94 -9.61
N ASN A 53 8.71 -9.81 -8.80
CA ASN A 53 7.25 -9.88 -8.70
C ASN A 53 6.67 -8.58 -8.14
N ARG A 54 7.32 -7.99 -7.12
CA ARG A 54 6.85 -6.74 -6.50
C ARG A 54 7.07 -5.56 -7.45
N LEU A 55 8.23 -5.49 -8.09
CA LEU A 55 8.53 -4.41 -9.04
C LEU A 55 7.62 -4.47 -10.28
N SER A 56 7.36 -5.67 -10.81
CA SER A 56 6.40 -5.90 -11.89
C SER A 56 4.98 -5.49 -11.50
N PHE A 57 4.54 -5.87 -10.28
CA PHE A 57 3.23 -5.49 -9.76
C PHE A 57 3.09 -3.97 -9.63
N ILE A 58 4.12 -3.28 -9.09
CA ILE A 58 4.11 -1.82 -8.97
C ILE A 58 4.10 -1.17 -10.36
N SER A 59 4.93 -1.64 -11.29
CA SER A 59 4.96 -1.12 -12.67
C SER A 59 3.58 -1.21 -13.35
N GLN A 60 2.91 -2.36 -13.24
CA GLN A 60 1.53 -2.52 -13.73
C GLN A 60 0.53 -1.62 -13.00
N SER A 61 0.72 -1.42 -11.70
CA SER A 61 -0.14 -0.54 -10.90
C SER A 61 0.01 0.91 -11.32
N LEU A 62 1.22 1.37 -11.62
CA LEU A 62 1.48 2.70 -12.17
C LEU A 62 0.94 2.86 -13.58
N ARG A 63 0.98 1.79 -14.40
CA ARG A 63 0.37 1.78 -15.74
C ARG A 63 -1.15 1.93 -15.65
N ASP A 64 -1.80 1.16 -14.79
CA ASP A 64 -3.23 1.29 -14.54
C ASP A 64 -3.58 2.69 -14.00
N LEU A 65 -2.78 3.22 -13.08
CA LEU A 65 -2.96 4.57 -12.54
C LEU A 65 -2.84 5.65 -13.63
N ASP A 66 -1.81 5.62 -14.48
CA ASP A 66 -1.63 6.58 -15.60
C ASP A 66 -2.82 6.51 -16.56
N ASN A 67 -3.23 5.29 -16.97
CA ASN A 67 -4.38 5.10 -17.85
C ASN A 67 -5.66 5.67 -17.23
N ARG A 68 -5.90 5.39 -15.95
CA ARG A 68 -7.11 5.87 -15.26
C ARG A 68 -7.09 7.37 -15.04
N LEU A 69 -5.94 7.98 -14.71
CA LEU A 69 -5.77 9.42 -14.62
C LEU A 69 -6.09 10.09 -15.98
N ASN A 70 -5.61 9.50 -17.08
CA ASN A 70 -5.86 9.99 -18.42
C ASN A 70 -7.35 9.86 -18.79
N ASP A 71 -7.95 8.69 -18.59
CA ASP A 71 -9.32 8.42 -19.00
C ASP A 71 -10.36 9.22 -18.21
N ASN A 72 -10.11 9.48 -16.92
CA ASN A 72 -11.04 10.22 -16.08
C ASN A 72 -10.81 11.75 -16.12
N PHE A 73 -9.56 12.19 -16.31
CA PHE A 73 -9.18 13.57 -16.04
C PHE A 73 -8.32 14.23 -17.14
N GLY A 74 -7.85 13.47 -18.13
CA GLY A 74 -6.85 13.95 -19.11
C GLY A 74 -5.49 14.25 -18.47
N LEU A 75 -5.22 13.71 -17.29
CA LEU A 75 -3.94 13.85 -16.58
C LEU A 75 -2.99 12.72 -16.97
N ARG A 76 -1.68 12.96 -16.89
CA ARG A 76 -0.65 11.96 -17.14
C ARG A 76 0.32 11.87 -15.98
N LEU A 77 0.62 10.65 -15.53
CA LEU A 77 1.57 10.39 -14.46
C LEU A 77 3.00 10.60 -14.96
N LYS A 78 3.80 11.33 -14.19
CA LYS A 78 5.24 11.48 -14.41
C LYS A 78 6.01 10.63 -13.42
N ILE A 79 6.84 9.72 -13.91
CA ILE A 79 7.61 8.80 -13.07
C ILE A 79 9.05 9.27 -13.05
N PHE A 80 9.60 9.42 -11.85
CA PHE A 80 10.99 9.78 -11.62
C PHE A 80 11.71 8.64 -10.91
N SER A 81 13.03 8.63 -11.00
CA SER A 81 13.92 7.77 -10.20
C SER A 81 15.06 8.60 -9.65
N GLY A 82 15.32 8.49 -8.35
CA GLY A 82 16.40 9.18 -7.66
C GLY A 82 16.00 9.66 -6.27
N ASN A 83 16.86 10.46 -5.66
CA ASN A 83 16.56 11.08 -4.38
C ASN A 83 15.35 12.02 -4.50
N TYR A 84 14.32 11.81 -3.67
CA TYR A 84 13.09 12.58 -3.75
C TYR A 84 13.29 14.09 -3.56
N LEU A 85 14.24 14.55 -2.72
CA LEU A 85 14.48 16.00 -2.53
C LEU A 85 15.11 16.63 -3.77
N GLU A 86 16.02 15.93 -4.44
CA GLU A 86 16.62 16.40 -5.70
C GLU A 86 15.56 16.49 -6.79
N VAL A 87 14.72 15.47 -6.92
CA VAL A 87 13.60 15.46 -7.88
C VAL A 87 12.64 16.61 -7.61
N LEU A 88 12.21 16.80 -6.36
CA LEU A 88 11.32 17.89 -5.97
C LEU A 88 11.97 19.27 -6.15
N GLY A 89 13.28 19.38 -5.93
CA GLY A 89 14.09 20.56 -6.22
C GLY A 89 14.06 20.94 -7.70
N ASN A 90 14.31 19.97 -8.58
CA ASN A 90 14.25 20.17 -10.03
C ASN A 90 12.84 20.56 -10.50
N ILE A 91 11.80 19.91 -9.99
CA ILE A 91 10.39 20.27 -10.29
C ILE A 91 10.10 21.72 -9.87
N ARG A 92 10.63 22.14 -8.72
CA ARG A 92 10.47 23.51 -8.23
C ARG A 92 11.19 24.52 -9.14
N GLU A 93 12.38 24.19 -9.64
CA GLU A 93 13.10 25.01 -10.62
C GLU A 93 12.37 25.08 -11.97
N ASP A 94 11.83 23.95 -12.45
CA ASP A 94 11.06 23.91 -13.71
C ASP A 94 9.77 24.75 -13.64
N LEU A 95 9.20 24.85 -12.44
CA LEU A 95 8.01 25.63 -12.12
C LEU A 95 8.32 27.04 -11.60
N GLU A 96 9.52 27.57 -11.87
CA GLU A 96 9.92 28.92 -11.43
C GLU A 96 8.87 29.99 -11.82
N GLY A 97 8.42 30.76 -10.83
CA GLY A 97 7.39 31.80 -10.99
C GLY A 97 5.94 31.34 -10.78
N GLU A 98 5.70 30.04 -10.60
CA GLU A 98 4.39 29.51 -10.21
C GLU A 98 4.27 29.35 -8.68
N LYS A 99 3.04 29.41 -8.17
CA LYS A 99 2.75 28.97 -6.80
C LYS A 99 2.62 27.45 -6.79
N ILE A 100 3.41 26.76 -5.98
CA ILE A 100 3.48 25.30 -5.96
C ILE A 100 2.92 24.77 -4.64
N CYS A 101 2.08 23.74 -4.74
CA CYS A 101 1.65 22.97 -3.59
C CYS A 101 1.94 21.48 -3.82
N LEU A 102 2.84 20.93 -3.02
CA LEU A 102 3.10 19.49 -3.00
C LEU A 102 2.04 18.81 -2.14
N ALA A 103 1.15 18.06 -2.78
CA ALA A 103 0.03 17.40 -2.14
C ALA A 103 0.23 15.88 -2.11
N TYR A 104 0.14 15.27 -0.93
CA TYR A 104 0.34 13.83 -0.77
C TYR A 104 -0.32 13.29 0.51
N GLU A 105 -0.59 11.98 0.53
CA GLU A 105 -1.07 11.30 1.74
C GLU A 105 0.10 10.91 2.66
N TYR A 106 -0.13 11.04 3.97
CA TYR A 106 0.77 10.55 5.00
C TYR A 106 1.03 9.04 4.82
N CYS A 107 2.26 8.62 5.08
CA CYS A 107 2.64 7.21 5.03
C CYS A 107 3.24 6.75 6.36
N SER A 108 2.60 5.75 6.97
CA SER A 108 2.99 5.18 8.26
C SER A 108 4.18 4.22 8.21
N GLU A 109 4.67 3.84 7.02
CA GLU A 109 5.87 3.00 6.89
C GLU A 109 7.12 3.72 7.43
N PRO A 110 7.96 3.06 8.25
CA PRO A 110 9.07 3.72 8.93
C PRO A 110 9.97 4.58 8.03
N ARG A 111 10.37 4.05 6.86
CA ARG A 111 11.24 4.78 5.91
C ARG A 111 10.58 6.05 5.38
N LEU A 112 9.33 5.94 4.93
CA LEU A 112 8.59 7.08 4.36
C LEU A 112 8.14 8.07 5.44
N ARG A 113 7.83 7.61 6.65
CA ARG A 113 7.50 8.46 7.80
C ARG A 113 8.64 9.40 8.16
N ASN A 114 9.88 8.92 8.09
CA ASN A 114 11.05 9.76 8.40
C ASN A 114 11.22 10.93 7.41
N SER A 115 10.72 10.79 6.17
CA SER A 115 10.75 11.90 5.20
C SER A 115 9.77 13.04 5.53
N GLU A 116 8.76 12.84 6.40
CA GLU A 116 7.78 13.88 6.72
C GLU A 116 8.40 15.09 7.42
N VAL A 117 9.35 14.87 8.34
CA VAL A 117 10.06 15.95 9.02
C VAL A 117 10.87 16.74 8.01
N THR A 118 11.62 16.04 7.16
CA THR A 118 12.45 16.64 6.11
C THR A 118 11.62 17.39 5.08
N LEU A 119 10.46 16.88 4.67
CA LEU A 119 9.56 17.55 3.72
C LEU A 119 8.94 18.83 4.32
N ARG A 120 8.60 18.81 5.62
CA ARG A 120 8.12 20.02 6.31
C ARG A 120 9.20 21.09 6.36
N GLU A 121 10.40 20.75 6.83
CA GLU A 121 11.54 21.67 6.87
C GLU A 121 11.89 22.19 5.47
N TRP A 122 11.86 21.33 4.45
CA TRP A 122 12.11 21.72 3.06
C TRP A 122 11.06 22.69 2.52
N SER A 123 9.80 22.56 2.96
CA SER A 123 8.72 23.44 2.52
C SER A 123 8.77 24.85 3.10
N GLU A 124 9.44 25.05 4.25
CA GLU A 124 9.58 26.37 4.89
C GLU A 124 10.63 27.28 4.22
N VAL A 125 11.36 26.76 3.22
CA VAL A 125 12.48 27.48 2.58
C VAL A 125 12.01 28.55 1.58
N SER A 126 10.73 28.60 1.20
CA SER A 126 10.23 29.55 0.20
C SER A 126 8.74 29.83 0.27
N ASP A 127 8.36 31.10 0.08
CA ASP A 127 6.95 31.54 0.08
C ASP A 127 6.12 30.99 -1.10
N ASP A 128 6.76 30.62 -2.20
CA ASP A 128 6.10 30.12 -3.41
C ASP A 128 5.86 28.60 -3.40
N PHE A 129 6.34 27.92 -2.35
CA PHE A 129 6.20 26.48 -2.19
C PHE A 129 5.56 26.14 -0.85
N ARG A 130 4.54 25.29 -0.84
CA ARG A 130 3.97 24.72 0.39
C ARG A 130 3.68 23.24 0.23
N THR A 131 3.47 22.56 1.35
CA THR A 131 2.98 21.18 1.40
C THR A 131 1.53 21.13 1.87
N GLU A 132 0.78 20.18 1.34
CA GLU A 132 -0.57 19.82 1.82
C GLU A 132 -0.57 18.30 2.08
N THR A 133 -0.65 17.92 3.36
CA THR A 133 -0.58 16.52 3.77
C THR A 133 -1.95 16.02 4.18
N PHE A 134 -2.38 14.90 3.60
CA PHE A 134 -3.66 14.27 3.88
C PHE A 134 -3.49 13.07 4.82
N PRO A 135 -4.47 12.77 5.70
CA PRO A 135 -4.46 11.55 6.51
C PRO A 135 -4.26 10.29 5.67
N ALA A 136 -3.60 9.29 6.27
CA ALA A 136 -3.34 8.03 5.60
C ALA A 136 -4.65 7.25 5.39
N ARG A 137 -5.30 7.38 4.23
CA ARG A 137 -6.41 6.50 3.83
C ARG A 137 -5.97 5.09 3.43
N HIS A 138 -4.68 4.81 3.67
CA HIS A 138 -4.10 3.48 3.64
C HIS A 138 -4.37 2.68 4.93
N THR A 139 -4.92 3.28 5.99
CA THR A 139 -5.35 2.61 7.23
C THR A 139 -6.82 2.89 7.51
N LEU A 140 -7.44 2.09 8.39
CA LEU A 140 -8.81 2.34 8.87
C LEU A 140 -8.80 3.37 9.99
N LEU A 141 -7.78 3.33 10.85
CA LEU A 141 -7.53 4.31 11.90
C LEU A 141 -6.60 5.40 11.39
N ASP A 142 -6.72 6.60 11.95
CA ASP A 142 -5.63 7.57 11.93
C ASP A 142 -4.56 7.12 12.92
N ILE A 143 -3.45 6.63 12.40
CA ILE A 143 -2.36 6.05 13.19
C ILE A 143 -1.69 7.10 14.08
N GLU A 144 -1.55 8.34 13.62
CA GLU A 144 -0.92 9.40 14.42
C GLU A 144 -1.86 9.88 15.52
N GLU A 145 -3.15 10.04 15.20
CA GLU A 145 -4.16 10.39 16.21
C GLU A 145 -4.20 9.35 17.33
N VAL A 146 -4.28 8.06 16.99
CA VAL A 146 -4.37 6.98 17.97
C VAL A 146 -3.13 6.93 18.86
N VAL A 147 -1.93 6.94 18.26
CA VAL A 147 -0.66 6.85 19.00
C VAL A 147 -0.39 8.12 19.82
N GLY A 148 -0.89 9.28 19.38
CA GLY A 148 -0.73 10.56 20.07
C GLY A 148 -1.60 10.72 21.33
N THR A 149 -2.55 9.82 21.59
CA THR A 149 -3.38 9.92 22.80
C THR A 149 -2.63 9.52 24.07
N ASN A 150 -2.91 10.23 25.17
CA ASN A 150 -2.35 9.93 26.49
C ASN A 150 -2.73 8.53 27.03
N GLU A 151 -3.81 7.95 26.51
CA GLU A 151 -4.31 6.63 26.92
C GLU A 151 -3.84 5.49 26.00
N PHE A 152 -3.06 5.79 24.96
CA PHE A 152 -2.59 4.82 24.01
C PHE A 152 -1.78 3.73 24.71
N LYS A 153 -2.16 2.47 24.43
CA LYS A 153 -1.42 1.29 24.87
C LYS A 153 -1.21 0.40 23.66
N ARG A 154 0.03 -0.05 23.49
CA ARG A 154 0.40 -0.93 22.38
C ARG A 154 -0.46 -2.20 22.40
N PRO A 155 -1.21 -2.49 21.32
CA PRO A 155 -2.10 -3.64 21.28
C PRO A 155 -1.29 -4.95 21.23
N LYS A 156 -1.69 -5.93 22.03
CA LYS A 156 -1.06 -7.27 22.06
C LYS A 156 -2.02 -8.37 21.63
N SER A 157 -3.29 -8.03 21.43
CA SER A 157 -4.36 -8.96 21.15
C SER A 157 -5.49 -8.31 20.37
N MET A 158 -6.38 -9.14 19.82
CA MET A 158 -7.60 -8.65 19.18
C MET A 158 -8.49 -7.86 20.14
N LYS A 159 -8.53 -8.22 21.43
CA LYS A 159 -9.30 -7.50 22.44
C LYS A 159 -8.79 -6.07 22.67
N ASP A 160 -7.48 -5.88 22.59
CA ASP A 160 -6.88 -4.54 22.65
C ASP A 160 -7.28 -3.74 21.40
N MET A 161 -7.26 -4.36 20.22
CA MET A 161 -7.71 -3.72 18.98
C MET A 161 -9.20 -3.33 19.03
N GLU A 162 -10.08 -4.20 19.53
CA GLU A 162 -11.49 -3.85 19.73
C GLU A 162 -11.67 -2.70 20.72
N THR A 163 -10.78 -2.58 21.71
CA THR A 163 -10.79 -1.46 22.66
C THR A 163 -10.32 -0.17 22.01
N ILE A 164 -9.27 -0.22 21.19
CA ILE A 164 -8.79 0.92 20.41
C ILE A 164 -9.87 1.38 19.43
N PHE A 165 -10.44 0.47 18.64
CA PHE A 165 -11.52 0.78 17.70
C PHE A 165 -12.71 1.45 18.41
N ARG A 166 -13.16 0.92 19.56
CA ARG A 166 -14.28 1.53 20.33
C ARG A 166 -13.98 2.93 20.86
N ARG A 167 -12.70 3.26 21.10
CA ARG A 167 -12.30 4.58 21.61
C ARG A 167 -12.17 5.63 20.51
N HIS A 168 -11.85 5.21 19.30
CA HIS A 168 -11.48 6.10 18.19
C HIS A 168 -12.50 6.12 17.05
N LEU A 169 -13.38 5.14 16.98
CA LEU A 169 -14.40 5.04 15.95
C LEU A 169 -15.78 4.96 16.61
N ASP A 170 -16.71 5.75 16.10
CA ASP A 170 -18.11 5.63 16.43
C ASP A 170 -18.68 4.32 15.88
N VAL A 171 -19.88 3.97 16.33
CA VAL A 171 -20.65 2.85 15.76
C VAL A 171 -21.73 3.43 14.86
N ASN A 172 -21.73 3.04 13.59
CA ASN A 172 -22.71 3.50 12.61
C ASN A 172 -24.11 2.93 12.91
N THR A 173 -25.11 3.42 12.17
CA THR A 173 -26.53 3.00 12.35
C THR A 173 -26.78 1.51 12.10
N LEU A 174 -25.82 0.82 11.48
CA LEU A 174 -25.86 -0.61 11.15
C LEU A 174 -25.16 -1.49 12.20
N GLY A 175 -24.57 -0.88 13.25
CA GLY A 175 -23.91 -1.60 14.34
C GLY A 175 -22.46 -1.99 14.07
N PHE A 176 -21.81 -1.39 13.07
CA PHE A 176 -20.39 -1.57 12.78
C PHE A 176 -19.57 -0.33 13.14
N TYR A 177 -18.26 -0.49 13.33
CA TYR A 177 -17.38 0.66 13.52
C TYR A 177 -17.37 1.53 12.27
N ASP A 178 -17.62 2.82 12.45
CA ASP A 178 -17.62 3.81 11.38
C ASP A 178 -16.19 4.18 11.02
N VAL A 179 -15.71 3.63 9.90
CA VAL A 179 -14.39 3.95 9.33
C VAL A 179 -14.45 5.08 8.30
N GLY A 180 -15.61 5.73 8.18
CA GLY A 180 -15.94 6.70 7.14
C GLY A 180 -16.21 6.04 5.79
N ASP A 181 -17.15 6.63 5.04
CA ASP A 181 -17.42 6.21 3.68
C ASP A 181 -16.20 6.47 2.78
N PRO A 182 -15.80 5.49 1.94
CA PRO A 182 -14.74 5.71 0.98
C PRO A 182 -15.11 6.80 -0.02
N LEU A 183 -14.19 7.71 -0.32
CA LEU A 183 -14.47 8.79 -1.27
C LEU A 183 -14.67 8.23 -2.69
N PRO A 184 -15.64 8.74 -3.45
CA PRO A 184 -15.78 8.39 -4.85
C PRO A 184 -14.60 8.94 -5.66
N VAL A 185 -14.40 8.40 -6.86
CA VAL A 185 -13.52 9.04 -7.85
C VAL A 185 -14.10 10.43 -8.18
N PRO A 186 -13.28 11.51 -8.19
CA PRO A 186 -13.75 12.83 -8.57
C PRO A 186 -14.45 12.83 -9.93
N ASN A 187 -15.50 13.64 -10.08
CA ASN A 187 -16.28 13.73 -11.33
C ASN A 187 -15.77 14.80 -12.30
N SER A 188 -14.84 15.65 -11.86
CA SER A 188 -14.19 16.69 -12.63
C SER A 188 -12.74 16.83 -12.19
N SER A 189 -11.93 17.49 -13.01
CA SER A 189 -10.52 17.77 -12.72
C SER A 189 -10.13 19.17 -13.17
N LYS A 190 -9.03 19.67 -12.61
CA LYS A 190 -8.29 20.81 -13.15
C LYS A 190 -7.43 20.34 -14.33
N SER A 191 -6.92 21.30 -15.12
CA SER A 191 -6.08 21.00 -16.28
C SER A 191 -4.75 20.37 -15.88
N MET A 192 -4.23 19.48 -16.71
CA MET A 192 -2.85 19.00 -16.62
C MET A 192 -1.88 20.17 -16.72
N ASN A 193 -0.89 20.23 -15.83
CA ASN A 193 0.24 21.14 -16.00
C ASN A 193 1.16 20.57 -17.10
N THR A 194 1.53 21.40 -18.08
CA THR A 194 2.30 20.97 -19.26
C THR A 194 3.73 21.49 -19.25
N VAL A 195 4.27 21.83 -18.07
CA VAL A 195 5.68 22.24 -17.94
C VAL A 195 6.61 21.16 -18.48
N SER A 196 7.69 21.59 -19.13
CA SER A 196 8.78 20.70 -19.51
C SER A 196 9.60 20.40 -18.27
N LEU A 197 9.59 19.15 -17.83
CA LEU A 197 10.27 18.71 -16.61
C LEU A 197 11.72 18.35 -16.93
N SER A 198 12.64 18.88 -16.12
CA SER A 198 14.04 18.48 -16.09
C SER A 198 14.23 17.23 -15.21
N GLY A 199 15.34 16.52 -15.43
CA GLY A 199 15.68 15.29 -14.70
C GLY A 199 15.25 13.99 -15.40
N SER A 200 15.46 12.87 -14.70
CA SER A 200 15.24 11.51 -15.20
C SER A 200 13.76 11.10 -15.18
N VAL A 201 12.94 11.79 -15.99
CA VAL A 201 11.55 11.39 -16.23
C VAL A 201 11.54 10.12 -17.07
N MET A 202 10.87 9.08 -16.57
CA MET A 202 10.67 7.81 -17.25
C MET A 202 9.21 7.68 -17.69
N ASP A 203 9.00 7.21 -18.92
CA ASP A 203 7.69 6.70 -19.29
C ASP A 203 7.50 5.28 -18.72
N ILE A 204 6.25 4.82 -18.62
CA ILE A 204 5.93 3.48 -18.11
C ILE A 204 6.71 2.38 -18.87
N SER A 205 6.88 2.56 -20.18
CA SER A 205 7.61 1.60 -21.02
C SER A 205 9.10 1.51 -20.68
N ASP A 206 9.71 2.63 -20.24
CA ASP A 206 11.10 2.66 -19.78
C ASP A 206 11.24 1.95 -18.43
N LEU A 207 10.25 2.14 -17.54
CA LEU A 207 10.19 1.42 -16.27
C LEU A 207 10.10 -0.08 -16.50
N GLU A 208 9.16 -0.55 -17.33
CA GLU A 208 9.01 -1.98 -17.65
C GLU A 208 10.27 -2.56 -18.29
N SER A 209 10.90 -1.84 -19.22
CA SER A 209 12.17 -2.23 -19.81
C SER A 209 13.28 -2.34 -18.75
N SER A 210 13.28 -1.43 -17.77
CA SER A 210 14.22 -1.47 -16.64
C SER A 210 13.97 -2.69 -15.76
N VAL A 211 12.72 -3.06 -15.47
CA VAL A 211 12.39 -4.29 -14.72
C VAL A 211 12.99 -5.53 -15.41
N MET A 212 12.81 -5.65 -16.73
CA MET A 212 13.35 -6.78 -17.50
C MET A 212 14.87 -6.80 -17.53
N ARG A 213 15.50 -5.62 -17.61
CA ARG A 213 16.96 -5.50 -17.57
C ARG A 213 17.53 -5.90 -16.21
N ILE A 214 16.84 -5.57 -15.11
CA ILE A 214 17.24 -5.94 -13.75
C ILE A 214 17.09 -7.46 -13.55
N TYR A 215 16.05 -8.07 -14.12
CA TYR A 215 15.72 -9.48 -13.93
C TYR A 215 15.64 -10.28 -15.24
N PRO A 216 16.73 -10.39 -16.00
CA PRO A 216 16.70 -10.98 -17.36
C PRO A 216 16.41 -12.49 -17.37
N ALA A 217 16.60 -13.17 -16.24
CA ALA A 217 16.32 -14.60 -16.09
C ALA A 217 14.85 -14.92 -15.78
N ARG A 218 14.01 -13.90 -15.56
CA ARG A 218 12.57 -14.09 -15.35
C ARG A 218 11.91 -14.10 -16.72
N GLU A 219 11.50 -15.28 -17.16
CA GLU A 219 10.62 -15.40 -18.33
C GLU A 219 9.27 -14.75 -18.02
N ASP A 220 8.65 -14.11 -19.02
CA ASP A 220 7.33 -13.45 -19.00
C ASP A 220 6.16 -14.43 -18.78
N GLY A 221 6.33 -15.37 -17.86
CA GLY A 221 5.29 -16.28 -17.43
C GLY A 221 4.12 -15.52 -16.81
N ILE A 222 2.94 -16.14 -16.92
CA ILE A 222 1.67 -15.67 -16.36
C ILE A 222 1.90 -15.14 -14.94
N GLN A 223 1.74 -13.84 -14.75
CA GLN A 223 1.86 -13.22 -13.44
C GLN A 223 0.70 -13.65 -12.55
N TYR A 224 1.03 -13.99 -11.31
CA TYR A 224 0.06 -14.54 -10.37
C TYR A 224 -0.92 -13.48 -9.85
N PHE A 225 -0.43 -12.27 -9.59
CA PHE A 225 -1.24 -11.10 -9.28
C PHE A 225 -0.92 -9.99 -10.27
N ILE A 226 -1.92 -9.54 -11.01
CA ILE A 226 -1.82 -8.37 -11.88
C ILE A 226 -2.00 -7.11 -11.01
N GLY A 227 -1.12 -6.13 -11.19
CA GLY A 227 -1.16 -4.85 -10.48
C GLY A 227 -2.29 -3.92 -10.93
N GLY A 228 -2.56 -2.89 -10.13
CA GLY A 228 -3.51 -1.82 -10.46
C GLY A 228 -4.82 -1.85 -9.70
N GLU A 229 -5.43 -0.68 -9.60
CA GLU A 229 -6.73 -0.43 -8.98
C GLU A 229 -7.86 -1.17 -9.73
N THR A 230 -7.79 -1.23 -11.06
CA THR A 230 -8.78 -1.93 -11.89
C THR A 230 -8.89 -3.41 -11.52
N GLU A 231 -7.76 -4.12 -11.46
CA GLU A 231 -7.77 -5.53 -11.05
C GLU A 231 -8.12 -5.66 -9.55
N ALA A 232 -7.70 -4.71 -8.71
CA ALA A 232 -8.04 -4.70 -7.30
C ALA A 232 -9.56 -4.67 -7.05
N LEU A 233 -10.28 -3.78 -7.74
CA LEU A 233 -11.73 -3.64 -7.63
C LEU A 233 -12.46 -4.85 -8.22
N LYS A 234 -11.98 -5.38 -9.35
CA LYS A 234 -12.50 -6.63 -9.93
C LYS A 234 -12.33 -7.81 -8.98
N ARG A 235 -11.16 -7.94 -8.34
CA ARG A 235 -10.89 -9.01 -7.37
C ARG A 235 -11.70 -8.82 -6.10
N LEU A 236 -11.85 -7.59 -5.58
CA LEU A 236 -12.74 -7.27 -4.47
C LEU A 236 -14.16 -7.76 -4.77
N LYS A 237 -14.70 -7.40 -5.93
CA LYS A 237 -16.02 -7.82 -6.35
C LYS A 237 -16.15 -9.35 -6.38
N ASN A 238 -15.24 -10.01 -7.09
CA ASN A 238 -15.27 -11.46 -7.31
C ASN A 238 -15.04 -12.30 -6.03
N LYS A 239 -14.37 -11.74 -5.02
CA LYS A 239 -13.96 -12.46 -3.80
C LYS A 239 -14.72 -12.02 -2.54
N VAL A 240 -15.35 -10.86 -2.56
CA VAL A 240 -16.03 -10.26 -1.40
C VAL A 240 -17.46 -9.90 -1.77
N THR A 241 -17.67 -8.87 -2.61
CA THR A 241 -19.02 -8.34 -2.92
C THR A 241 -19.98 -9.41 -3.43
N ASP A 242 -19.55 -10.23 -4.39
CA ASP A 242 -20.39 -11.26 -5.02
C ASP A 242 -20.34 -12.60 -4.26
N ARG A 243 -19.68 -12.64 -3.09
CA ARG A 243 -19.38 -13.89 -2.35
C ARG A 243 -19.85 -13.81 -0.89
N VAL A 244 -21.08 -13.36 -0.69
CA VAL A 244 -21.72 -13.17 0.63
C VAL A 244 -21.49 -14.33 1.59
N GLN A 245 -21.77 -15.58 1.19
CA GLN A 245 -21.61 -16.73 2.08
C GLN A 245 -20.15 -16.95 2.48
N PHE A 246 -19.21 -16.76 1.54
CA PHE A 246 -17.78 -16.87 1.85
C PHE A 246 -17.35 -15.80 2.86
N VAL A 247 -17.82 -14.56 2.72
CA VAL A 247 -17.53 -13.46 3.66
C VAL A 247 -18.11 -13.75 5.04
N ASN A 248 -19.37 -14.18 5.10
CA ASN A 248 -20.08 -14.47 6.35
C ASN A 248 -19.47 -15.66 7.09
N ASP A 249 -19.07 -16.71 6.38
CA ASP A 249 -18.48 -17.92 6.97
C ASP A 249 -16.96 -17.85 7.15
N PHE A 250 -16.31 -16.78 6.70
CA PHE A 250 -14.86 -16.70 6.67
C PHE A 250 -14.24 -16.91 8.06
N ARG A 251 -13.33 -17.88 8.16
CA ARG A 251 -12.52 -18.12 9.35
C ARG A 251 -11.08 -18.34 8.95
N LYS A 252 -10.20 -17.38 9.28
CA LYS A 252 -8.77 -17.49 8.93
C LYS A 252 -8.13 -18.83 9.30
N PRO A 253 -8.36 -19.42 10.50
CA PRO A 253 -7.76 -20.70 10.85
C PRO A 253 -8.30 -21.91 10.06
N LYS A 254 -9.38 -21.74 9.30
CA LYS A 254 -10.02 -22.80 8.49
C LYS A 254 -9.70 -22.69 7.00
N THR A 255 -8.88 -21.72 6.59
CA THR A 255 -8.40 -21.64 5.20
C THR A 255 -7.24 -22.62 4.97
N VAL A 256 -6.89 -22.87 3.71
CA VAL A 256 -5.88 -23.88 3.33
C VAL A 256 -4.63 -23.24 2.75
N SER A 257 -3.45 -23.71 3.16
CA SER A 257 -2.15 -23.16 2.73
C SER A 257 -1.82 -23.40 1.26
N THR A 258 -2.36 -24.46 0.67
CA THR A 258 -2.06 -24.89 -0.70
C THR A 258 -2.99 -24.29 -1.76
N ASN A 259 -3.62 -23.13 -1.48
CA ASN A 259 -4.63 -22.51 -2.33
C ASN A 259 -5.89 -23.37 -2.54
N SER A 260 -6.80 -22.91 -3.42
CA SER A 260 -8.01 -23.65 -3.77
C SER A 260 -7.66 -25.01 -4.39
N LYS A 261 -8.44 -26.04 -4.04
CA LYS A 261 -8.25 -27.40 -4.58
C LYS A 261 -8.50 -27.47 -6.09
N ASP A 262 -9.48 -26.71 -6.57
CA ASP A 262 -9.89 -26.73 -7.98
C ASP A 262 -9.04 -25.78 -8.84
N ASP A 263 -8.39 -24.79 -8.21
CA ASP A 263 -7.48 -23.88 -8.87
C ASP A 263 -6.30 -23.54 -7.93
N PRO A 264 -5.14 -24.19 -8.09
CA PRO A 264 -3.98 -23.96 -7.23
C PRO A 264 -3.37 -22.56 -7.42
N ARG A 265 -3.83 -21.75 -8.38
CA ARG A 265 -3.47 -20.33 -8.52
C ARG A 265 -4.41 -19.38 -7.80
N GLU A 266 -5.53 -19.86 -7.26
CA GLU A 266 -6.49 -19.00 -6.59
C GLU A 266 -6.41 -19.19 -5.07
N PRO A 267 -6.03 -18.15 -4.31
CA PRO A 267 -6.01 -18.20 -2.86
C PRO A 267 -7.33 -18.68 -2.25
N SER A 268 -7.20 -19.49 -1.20
CA SER A 268 -8.32 -19.88 -0.31
C SER A 268 -8.82 -18.71 0.56
N THR A 269 -8.08 -17.59 0.55
CA THR A 269 -8.46 -16.30 1.14
C THR A 269 -8.87 -15.32 0.03
N THR A 270 -8.96 -14.03 0.32
CA THR A 270 -9.31 -13.02 -0.70
C THR A 270 -8.18 -12.80 -1.71
N GLY A 271 -6.91 -12.99 -1.33
CA GLY A 271 -5.77 -12.60 -2.15
C GLY A 271 -5.68 -11.09 -2.40
N LEU A 272 -6.29 -10.26 -1.54
CA LEU A 272 -6.29 -8.80 -1.69
C LEU A 272 -5.05 -8.11 -1.09
N SER A 273 -4.16 -8.86 -0.42
CA SER A 273 -3.01 -8.28 0.29
C SER A 273 -2.06 -7.46 -0.59
N PRO A 274 -1.73 -7.84 -1.85
CA PRO A 274 -0.84 -7.02 -2.68
C PRO A 274 -1.44 -5.65 -3.01
N TYR A 275 -2.76 -5.61 -3.25
CA TYR A 275 -3.50 -4.39 -3.54
C TYR A 275 -3.66 -3.49 -2.32
N LEU A 276 -3.89 -4.08 -1.14
CA LEU A 276 -3.93 -3.35 0.12
C LEU A 276 -2.56 -2.81 0.52
N SER A 277 -1.45 -3.52 0.24
CA SER A 277 -0.10 -3.06 0.58
C SER A 277 0.41 -1.95 -0.34
N SER A 278 0.05 -2.03 -1.62
CA SER A 278 0.40 -1.03 -2.66
C SER A 278 -0.64 0.07 -2.81
N GLY A 279 -1.67 0.09 -1.95
CA GLY A 279 -2.73 1.09 -1.98
C GLY A 279 -3.60 1.10 -3.24
N CYS A 280 -3.53 0.09 -4.11
CA CYS A 280 -4.45 -0.10 -5.24
C CYS A 280 -5.90 -0.36 -4.79
N LEU A 281 -6.09 -0.83 -3.54
CA LEU A 281 -7.40 -0.99 -2.92
C LEU A 281 -7.45 -0.25 -1.58
N SER A 282 -8.49 0.54 -1.38
CA SER A 282 -8.78 1.15 -0.09
C SER A 282 -9.19 0.08 0.94
N PRO A 283 -8.61 0.11 2.15
CA PRO A 283 -9.08 -0.73 3.24
C PRO A 283 -10.51 -0.36 3.65
N ARG A 284 -10.92 0.91 3.60
CA ARG A 284 -12.28 1.34 3.90
C ARG A 284 -13.30 0.75 2.93
N MET A 285 -12.92 0.66 1.65
CA MET A 285 -13.72 -0.01 0.63
C MET A 285 -13.94 -1.49 0.96
N LEU A 286 -12.87 -2.22 1.29
CA LEU A 286 -12.98 -3.62 1.70
C LEU A 286 -13.82 -3.78 2.97
N TRP A 287 -13.67 -2.88 3.95
CA TRP A 287 -14.43 -2.89 5.19
C TRP A 287 -15.93 -2.77 4.93
N SER A 288 -16.34 -1.76 4.16
CA SER A 288 -17.74 -1.49 3.79
C SER A 288 -18.35 -2.63 2.95
N GLU A 289 -17.59 -3.20 2.00
CA GLU A 289 -18.06 -4.36 1.22
C GLU A 289 -18.30 -5.61 2.08
N CYS A 290 -17.52 -5.80 3.15
CA CYS A 290 -17.78 -6.88 4.11
C CYS A 290 -19.08 -6.64 4.90
N GLU A 291 -19.34 -5.40 5.33
CA GLU A 291 -20.57 -5.04 6.05
C GLU A 291 -21.83 -5.35 5.24
N LYS A 292 -21.81 -5.09 3.93
CA LYS A 292 -22.91 -5.44 3.02
C LYS A 292 -23.27 -6.91 3.09
N SER A 293 -22.27 -7.80 3.19
CA SER A 293 -22.49 -9.24 3.36
C SER A 293 -23.01 -9.57 4.77
N TYR A 294 -22.41 -8.97 5.80
CA TYR A 294 -22.77 -9.19 7.21
C TYR A 294 -24.21 -8.78 7.54
N LEU A 295 -24.76 -7.81 6.83
CA LEU A 295 -26.16 -7.39 6.98
C LEU A 295 -27.17 -8.41 6.45
N THR A 296 -26.74 -9.36 5.61
CA THR A 296 -27.64 -10.37 5.00
C THR A 296 -27.83 -11.61 5.87
N GLY A 297 -27.06 -11.78 6.96
CA GLY A 297 -27.18 -12.96 7.80
C GLY A 297 -26.15 -13.07 8.93
N SER A 298 -26.14 -14.24 9.58
CA SER A 298 -25.13 -14.58 10.59
C SER A 298 -23.74 -14.58 9.97
N HIS A 299 -22.77 -14.04 10.69
CA HIS A 299 -21.38 -13.96 10.23
C HIS A 299 -20.39 -14.19 11.38
N THR A 300 -19.18 -14.58 11.02
CA THR A 300 -18.07 -14.73 11.97
C THR A 300 -17.62 -13.39 12.54
N LYS A 301 -16.97 -13.41 13.70
CA LYS A 301 -16.50 -12.22 14.40
C LYS A 301 -14.97 -12.19 14.47
N PRO A 302 -14.34 -11.03 14.77
CA PRO A 302 -12.93 -10.99 15.15
C PRO A 302 -12.62 -12.03 16.25
N PRO A 303 -11.44 -12.66 16.25
CA PRO A 303 -10.29 -12.41 15.38
C PRO A 303 -10.34 -13.09 14.01
N GLU A 304 -11.25 -14.04 13.78
CA GLU A 304 -11.20 -14.93 12.61
C GLU A 304 -11.79 -14.33 11.33
N SER A 305 -12.81 -13.48 11.47
CA SER A 305 -13.53 -12.82 10.37
C SER A 305 -12.65 -11.93 9.49
N LEU A 306 -13.14 -11.51 8.33
CA LEU A 306 -12.44 -10.55 7.46
C LEU A 306 -12.18 -9.21 8.16
N HIS A 307 -13.16 -8.66 8.88
CA HIS A 307 -12.94 -7.48 9.73
C HIS A 307 -11.85 -7.74 10.79
N GLY A 308 -11.81 -8.94 11.38
CA GLY A 308 -10.71 -9.34 12.27
C GLY A 308 -9.34 -9.35 11.60
N GLN A 309 -9.26 -9.79 10.34
CA GLN A 309 -8.01 -9.73 9.57
C GLN A 309 -7.57 -8.29 9.27
N MET A 310 -8.52 -7.39 9.04
CA MET A 310 -8.24 -5.96 8.88
C MET A 310 -7.79 -5.32 10.21
N MET A 311 -8.41 -5.68 11.33
CA MET A 311 -7.95 -5.24 12.66
C MET A 311 -6.52 -5.72 12.96
N PHE A 312 -6.14 -6.94 12.56
CA PHE A 312 -4.75 -7.39 12.68
C PHE A 312 -3.80 -6.53 11.83
N ARG A 313 -4.22 -6.12 10.62
CA ARG A 313 -3.44 -5.20 9.80
C ARG A 313 -3.22 -3.87 10.54
N GLU A 314 -4.28 -3.26 11.06
CA GLU A 314 -4.20 -2.01 11.83
C GLU A 314 -3.32 -2.14 13.08
N MET A 315 -3.40 -3.29 13.77
CA MET A 315 -2.53 -3.60 14.91
C MET A 315 -1.06 -3.47 14.57
N PHE A 316 -0.64 -4.03 13.43
CA PHE A 316 0.77 -3.95 13.00
C PHE A 316 1.18 -2.57 12.48
N TYR A 317 0.26 -1.75 11.97
CA TYR A 317 0.55 -0.32 11.71
C TYR A 317 0.74 0.48 12.99
N LEU A 318 -0.08 0.24 14.02
CA LEU A 318 0.09 0.90 15.33
C LEU A 318 1.40 0.47 16.01
N LEU A 319 1.75 -0.81 15.93
CA LEU A 319 3.00 -1.33 16.50
C LEU A 319 4.23 -0.78 15.76
N SER A 320 4.24 -0.81 14.43
CA SER A 320 5.36 -0.25 13.64
C SER A 320 5.53 1.27 13.79
N ARG A 321 4.46 1.96 14.20
CA ARG A 321 4.52 3.38 14.57
C ARG A 321 5.02 3.64 15.98
N SER A 322 4.61 2.83 16.94
CA SER A 322 4.81 3.10 18.37
C SER A 322 5.97 2.36 19.01
N VAL A 323 6.61 1.44 18.29
CA VAL A 323 7.77 0.67 18.73
C VAL A 323 8.98 1.10 17.89
N GLU A 324 10.03 1.56 18.56
CA GLU A 324 11.31 1.83 17.92
C GLU A 324 11.95 0.53 17.43
N ASN A 325 12.64 0.58 16.29
CA ASN A 325 13.30 -0.56 15.68
C ASN A 325 12.39 -1.78 15.48
N TRP A 326 11.11 -1.57 15.12
CA TRP A 326 10.10 -2.62 14.99
C TRP A 326 10.51 -3.79 14.06
N ASP A 327 11.33 -3.51 13.05
CA ASP A 327 11.87 -4.44 12.06
C ASP A 327 13.22 -5.08 12.45
N SER A 328 13.70 -4.82 13.66
CA SER A 328 14.93 -5.37 14.23
C SER A 328 14.63 -6.19 15.48
N ASP A 329 15.46 -7.20 15.75
CA ASP A 329 15.49 -7.90 17.04
C ASP A 329 16.33 -7.15 18.08
N VAL A 330 17.23 -6.28 17.65
CA VAL A 330 18.01 -5.37 18.51
C VAL A 330 17.26 -4.07 18.75
N GLY A 331 17.12 -3.68 20.02
CA GLY A 331 16.53 -2.40 20.41
C GLY A 331 15.02 -2.33 20.22
N ASN A 332 14.35 -3.48 20.07
CA ASN A 332 12.90 -3.60 19.92
C ASN A 332 12.29 -4.13 21.22
N GLU A 333 11.68 -3.25 22.01
CA GLU A 333 11.08 -3.58 23.31
C GLU A 333 9.88 -4.54 23.23
N SER A 334 9.36 -4.80 22.03
CA SER A 334 8.28 -5.75 21.79
C SER A 334 8.78 -7.10 21.25
N CYS A 335 10.09 -7.22 20.96
CA CYS A 335 10.71 -8.46 20.56
C CYS A 335 11.25 -9.20 21.81
N ILE A 336 11.09 -10.53 21.81
CA ILE A 336 11.76 -11.36 22.82
C ILE A 336 13.22 -11.52 22.40
N GLU A 337 14.15 -11.29 23.32
CA GLU A 337 15.56 -11.57 23.08
C GLU A 337 15.75 -13.07 22.89
N VAL A 338 16.23 -13.45 21.71
CA VAL A 338 16.57 -14.83 21.34
C VAL A 338 18.05 -14.85 20.96
N GLU A 339 18.82 -15.73 21.59
CA GLU A 339 20.19 -16.01 21.16
C GLU A 339 20.15 -16.90 19.92
N TRP A 340 20.09 -16.27 18.74
CA TRP A 340 20.18 -16.97 17.46
C TRP A 340 21.59 -17.55 17.26
N ASP A 341 21.67 -18.72 16.60
CA ASP A 341 22.94 -19.33 16.20
C ASP A 341 23.71 -18.42 15.23
N GLU A 342 25.01 -18.70 15.06
CA GLU A 342 25.83 -18.03 14.03
C GLU A 342 25.22 -18.20 12.63
N PHE A 343 25.34 -17.15 11.81
CA PHE A 343 24.79 -17.13 10.45
C PHE A 343 25.37 -18.28 9.60
N ASP A 344 24.50 -19.25 9.29
CA ASP A 344 24.83 -20.39 8.44
C ASP A 344 24.35 -20.15 7.01
N ARG A 345 25.28 -19.69 6.16
CA ARG A 345 25.00 -19.34 4.76
C ARG A 345 24.39 -20.50 3.97
N GLU A 346 24.83 -21.74 4.22
CA GLU A 346 24.34 -22.90 3.48
C GLU A 346 22.89 -23.21 3.85
N LYS A 347 22.56 -23.20 5.16
CA LYS A 347 21.18 -23.41 5.62
C LYS A 347 20.24 -22.31 5.16
N ILE A 348 20.67 -21.05 5.25
CA ILE A 348 19.86 -19.91 4.79
C ILE A 348 19.61 -20.00 3.29
N SER A 349 20.64 -20.26 2.49
CA SER A 349 20.48 -20.42 1.04
C SER A 349 19.60 -21.61 0.67
N ALA A 350 19.72 -22.74 1.37
CA ALA A 350 18.83 -23.89 1.18
C ALA A 350 17.38 -23.54 1.50
N TRP A 351 17.12 -22.76 2.56
CA TRP A 351 15.76 -22.30 2.88
C TRP A 351 15.22 -21.29 1.84
N GLU A 352 15.98 -20.24 1.53
CA GLU A 352 15.58 -19.20 0.57
C GLU A 352 15.26 -19.77 -0.82
N THR A 353 16.04 -20.76 -1.27
CA THR A 353 15.85 -21.41 -2.58
C THR A 353 14.89 -22.61 -2.54
N GLY A 354 14.37 -22.98 -1.36
CA GLY A 354 13.50 -24.13 -1.18
C GLY A 354 14.17 -25.46 -1.53
N ASN A 355 15.36 -25.71 -0.98
CA ASN A 355 16.15 -26.93 -1.09
C ASN A 355 16.56 -27.47 0.29
N THR A 356 15.69 -27.33 1.28
CA THR A 356 15.90 -27.79 2.65
C THR A 356 15.82 -29.32 2.78
N GLY A 357 15.23 -30.00 1.79
CA GLY A 357 14.95 -31.43 1.86
C GLY A 357 13.61 -31.76 2.53
N TYR A 358 12.88 -30.75 3.03
CA TYR A 358 11.52 -30.89 3.55
C TYR A 358 10.51 -30.45 2.49
N PRO A 359 9.79 -31.37 1.81
CA PRO A 359 9.02 -31.04 0.60
C PRO A 359 7.98 -29.93 0.77
N TYR A 360 7.34 -29.83 1.93
CA TYR A 360 6.36 -28.77 2.20
C TYR A 360 7.01 -27.39 2.26
N ILE A 361 8.13 -27.26 2.98
CA ILE A 361 8.89 -26.01 3.10
C ILE A 361 9.44 -25.60 1.74
N ASP A 362 10.04 -26.55 1.03
CA ASP A 362 10.60 -26.35 -0.30
C ASP A 362 9.54 -25.86 -1.29
N ALA A 363 8.34 -26.46 -1.27
CA ALA A 363 7.24 -26.04 -2.12
C ALA A 363 6.75 -24.62 -1.81
N MET A 364 6.64 -24.25 -0.52
CA MET A 364 6.21 -22.91 -0.12
C MET A 364 7.25 -21.85 -0.54
N MET A 365 8.53 -22.08 -0.29
CA MET A 365 9.59 -21.12 -0.65
C MET A 365 9.69 -20.93 -2.18
N ARG A 366 9.58 -22.02 -2.94
CA ARG A 366 9.50 -21.95 -4.42
C ARG A 366 8.24 -21.24 -4.91
N GLN A 367 7.09 -21.42 -4.24
CA GLN A 367 5.88 -20.67 -4.56
C GLN A 367 6.08 -19.16 -4.32
N LEU A 368 6.68 -18.78 -3.20
CA LEU A 368 6.95 -17.38 -2.87
C LEU A 368 7.88 -16.74 -3.92
N ASP A 369 8.98 -17.39 -4.29
CA ASP A 369 9.86 -16.90 -5.35
C ASP A 369 9.10 -16.73 -6.67
N LYS A 370 8.33 -17.74 -7.09
CA LYS A 370 7.65 -17.71 -8.39
C LYS A 370 6.47 -16.76 -8.48
N THR A 371 5.76 -16.53 -7.38
CA THR A 371 4.47 -15.83 -7.41
C THR A 371 4.44 -14.52 -6.62
N GLY A 372 5.41 -14.33 -5.72
CA GLY A 372 5.47 -13.17 -4.84
C GLY A 372 4.44 -13.22 -3.71
N TRP A 373 3.75 -14.34 -3.53
CA TRP A 373 2.74 -14.50 -2.51
C TRP A 373 2.71 -15.91 -1.96
N MET A 374 2.45 -15.99 -0.67
CA MET A 374 2.25 -17.24 0.05
C MET A 374 1.04 -17.10 0.97
N HIS A 375 0.24 -18.15 1.11
CA HIS A 375 -0.85 -18.17 2.07
C HIS A 375 -0.33 -18.00 3.50
N HIS A 376 -1.11 -17.34 4.37
CA HIS A 376 -0.74 -17.10 5.76
C HIS A 376 -0.22 -18.35 6.51
N LEU A 377 -0.96 -19.46 6.44
CA LEU A 377 -0.56 -20.74 7.04
C LEU A 377 0.64 -21.43 6.35
N GLY A 378 1.06 -20.96 5.18
CA GLY A 378 2.33 -21.39 4.58
C GLY A 378 3.52 -20.57 5.10
N ARG A 379 3.27 -19.33 5.55
CA ARG A 379 4.29 -18.43 6.13
C ARG A 379 4.59 -18.76 7.59
N HIS A 380 3.64 -19.37 8.28
CA HIS A 380 3.82 -20.01 9.58
C HIS A 380 4.42 -21.40 9.38
#